data_AF-A0A5R2N7P0-F1
#
_entry.id   AF-A0A5R2N7P0-F1
#
_cell.length_a   1.000
_cell.length_b   1.000
_cell.length_c   1.000
_cell.angle_alpha   90.00
_cell.angle_beta   90.00
_cell.angle_gamma   90.00
#
_symmetry.space_group_name_H-M   'P 1'
#
loop_
_entity.id
_entity.type
_entity.pdbx_description
1 polymer ?
#
loop_
_entity_poly.entity_id
_entity_poly.type
_entity_poly.pdbx_seq_one_letter_code
_entity_poly.pdbx_strand_id
1 'polypeptide(L)'
;MTAPRKPAAFRIEPEATPKQDAPRPRQAEPPRKPRPMKADVALVIPAEVDVFDEPDIIAAEPSPSVAPRKRSVLGSIFFGAFGVLVSLAVGLWTDQLIRDLFARAEWLGWLAAGMAAIALLALLVILIRESLAIARLAEVEKLQKRALDAIARDDPKAARAVGDELAAFAAAKLETA
;
A
#
# COMPACT_ATOMS: atom_id res chain seq x y z
N MET A 1 45.60 -4.20 31.38
CA MET A 1 44.55 -4.95 32.09
C MET A 1 43.67 -3.94 32.83
N THR A 2 42.50 -3.62 32.29
CA THR A 2 41.64 -2.55 32.81
C THR A 2 40.49 -3.20 33.58
N ALA A 3 40.36 -2.88 34.88
CA ALA A 3 39.43 -3.54 35.80
C ALA A 3 37.94 -3.26 35.45
N PRO A 4 37.01 -4.21 35.72
CA PRO A 4 35.61 -4.08 35.33
C PRO A 4 34.86 -3.09 36.25
N ARG A 5 34.09 -2.16 35.65
CA ARG A 5 33.23 -1.23 36.40
C ARG A 5 31.99 -1.95 36.94
N LYS A 6 31.70 -1.79 38.23
CA LYS A 6 30.47 -2.29 38.86
C LYS A 6 29.27 -1.40 38.50
N PRO A 7 28.08 -1.96 38.26
CA PRO A 7 26.88 -1.17 38.01
C PRO A 7 26.34 -0.53 39.30
N ALA A 8 25.87 0.71 39.20
CA ALA A 8 25.16 1.41 40.27
C ALA A 8 23.65 1.36 39.98
N ALA A 9 22.86 0.87 40.94
CA ALA A 9 21.40 0.89 40.87
C ALA A 9 20.87 2.18 41.51
N PHE A 10 20.04 2.91 40.77
CA PHE A 10 19.33 4.08 41.29
C PHE A 10 17.99 3.64 41.91
N ARG A 11 17.68 4.16 43.10
CA ARG A 11 16.40 3.93 43.79
C ARG A 11 15.42 5.01 43.34
N ILE A 12 14.24 4.60 42.87
CA ILE A 12 13.14 5.51 42.52
C ILE A 12 12.24 5.60 43.75
N GLU A 13 12.22 6.75 44.42
CA GLU A 13 11.24 7.05 45.45
C GLU A 13 9.87 7.29 44.78
N PRO A 14 8.79 6.62 45.19
CA PRO A 14 7.46 6.88 44.66
C PRO A 14 6.97 8.24 45.16
N GLU A 15 6.52 9.09 44.23
CA GLU A 15 5.89 10.37 44.50
C GLU A 15 4.66 10.17 45.41
N ALA A 16 4.65 10.85 46.55
CA ALA A 16 3.60 10.73 47.55
C ALA A 16 2.31 11.42 47.08
N THR A 17 1.21 10.68 47.13
CA THR A 17 -0.15 11.14 46.85
C THR A 17 -0.52 12.35 47.71
N PRO A 18 -0.95 13.49 47.13
CA PRO A 18 -1.36 14.64 47.92
C PRO A 18 -2.60 14.32 48.78
N LYS A 19 -2.44 14.61 50.07
CA LYS A 19 -3.45 14.48 51.13
C LYS A 19 -4.73 15.25 50.80
N GLN A 20 -5.85 14.56 51.02
CA GLN A 20 -7.20 15.08 50.99
C GLN A 20 -7.47 15.87 52.27
N ASP A 21 -7.55 17.20 52.17
CA ASP A 21 -7.90 18.06 53.30
C ASP A 21 -9.43 18.08 53.55
N ALA A 22 -9.78 18.08 54.84
CA ALA A 22 -11.10 17.84 55.40
C ALA A 22 -12.15 18.93 55.08
N PRO A 23 -13.48 18.61 55.18
CA PRO A 23 -14.56 19.50 54.74
C PRO A 23 -14.82 20.62 55.76
N ARG A 24 -14.73 21.88 55.31
CA ARG A 24 -15.25 23.03 56.07
C ARG A 24 -16.76 23.22 55.78
N PRO A 25 -17.59 23.56 56.78
CA PRO A 25 -19.04 23.59 56.66
C PRO A 25 -19.52 24.71 55.70
N ARG A 26 -20.40 24.34 54.77
CA ARG A 26 -21.06 25.22 53.79
C ARG A 26 -21.91 26.26 54.51
N GLN A 27 -21.57 27.54 54.33
CA GLN A 27 -22.53 28.62 54.55
C GLN A 27 -23.39 28.75 53.29
N ALA A 28 -24.71 28.72 53.48
CA ALA A 28 -25.71 28.71 52.42
C ALA A 28 -25.78 30.08 51.72
N GLU A 29 -25.26 30.14 50.49
CA GLU A 29 -25.41 31.28 49.60
C GLU A 29 -26.79 31.20 48.90
N PRO A 30 -27.55 32.30 48.79
CA PRO A 30 -28.92 32.28 48.25
C PRO A 30 -28.99 31.80 46.79
N PRO A 31 -30.12 31.21 46.36
CA PRO A 31 -30.23 30.55 45.05
C PRO A 31 -29.96 31.54 43.91
N ARG A 32 -28.83 31.36 43.23
CA ARG A 32 -28.44 32.14 42.07
C ARG A 32 -29.40 31.85 40.91
N LYS A 33 -30.10 32.89 40.43
CA LYS A 33 -30.93 32.82 39.21
C LYS A 33 -30.04 32.50 38.00
N PRO A 34 -30.47 31.63 37.08
CA PRO A 34 -29.68 31.27 35.91
C PRO A 34 -29.52 32.49 35.00
N ARG A 35 -28.27 32.90 34.79
CA ARG A 35 -27.90 33.89 33.78
C ARG A 35 -27.64 33.12 32.48
N PRO A 36 -28.24 33.50 31.34
CA PRO A 36 -27.88 32.87 30.07
C PRO A 36 -26.39 33.10 29.82
N MET A 37 -25.63 32.01 29.72
CA MET A 37 -24.25 32.07 29.23
C MET A 37 -24.30 32.68 27.84
N LYS A 38 -23.57 33.79 27.66
CA LYS A 38 -23.22 34.22 26.30
C LYS A 38 -22.48 33.03 25.70
N ALA A 39 -22.93 32.55 24.55
CA ALA A 39 -22.18 31.59 23.77
C ALA A 39 -20.80 32.22 23.55
N ASP A 40 -19.81 31.71 24.27
CA ASP A 40 -18.43 31.95 23.95
C ASP A 40 -18.28 31.27 22.60
N VAL A 41 -18.41 32.09 21.55
CA VAL A 41 -18.19 31.65 20.18
C VAL A 41 -16.77 31.16 20.20
N ALA A 42 -16.62 29.83 20.24
CA ALA A 42 -15.34 29.18 20.09
C ALA A 42 -14.74 29.79 18.82
N LEU A 43 -13.75 30.66 19.02
CA LEU A 43 -12.98 31.23 17.95
C LEU A 43 -12.21 30.05 17.36
N VAL A 44 -12.83 29.38 16.40
CA VAL A 44 -12.13 28.48 15.49
C VAL A 44 -11.17 29.40 14.78
N ILE A 45 -9.92 29.41 15.24
CA ILE A 45 -8.81 29.95 14.46
C ILE A 45 -8.61 28.88 13.39
N PRO A 46 -9.06 29.11 12.13
CA PRO A 46 -8.66 28.21 11.05
C PRO A 46 -7.13 28.21 11.05
N ALA A 47 -6.52 27.03 11.00
CA ALA A 47 -5.08 26.95 10.81
C ALA A 47 -4.75 27.76 9.54
N GLU A 48 -3.79 28.68 9.61
CA GLU A 48 -3.38 29.56 8.50
C GLU A 48 -2.85 28.80 7.27
N VAL A 49 -2.78 27.47 7.34
CA VAL A 49 -2.51 26.57 6.22
C VAL A 49 -3.62 25.53 6.18
N ASP A 50 -4.65 25.79 5.37
CA ASP A 50 -5.57 24.76 4.94
C ASP A 50 -4.92 23.98 3.80
N VAL A 51 -4.49 22.75 4.09
CA VAL A 51 -3.85 21.82 3.13
C VAL A 51 -4.80 21.46 1.97
N PHE A 52 -6.11 21.68 2.12
CA PHE A 52 -7.11 21.44 1.09
C PHE A 52 -7.49 22.69 0.30
N ASP A 53 -7.08 23.88 0.76
CA ASP A 53 -7.40 25.19 0.16
C ASP A 53 -6.18 25.76 -0.59
N GLU A 54 -5.26 24.89 -1.02
CA GLU A 54 -4.10 25.25 -1.83
C GLU A 54 -4.57 25.57 -3.25
N PRO A 55 -4.61 26.85 -3.69
CA PRO A 55 -5.11 27.22 -5.01
C PRO A 55 -4.17 26.78 -6.14
N ASP A 56 -2.97 26.29 -5.82
CA ASP A 56 -1.95 25.88 -6.79
C ASP A 56 -2.27 24.54 -7.46
N ILE A 57 -3.22 23.74 -6.96
CA ILE A 57 -3.66 22.52 -7.64
C ILE A 57 -4.53 22.86 -8.87
N ILE A 58 -5.18 24.03 -8.88
CA ILE A 58 -6.05 24.46 -10.00
C ILE A 58 -5.24 25.15 -11.11
N ALA A 59 -4.09 25.77 -10.77
CA ALA A 59 -3.23 26.47 -11.72
C ALA A 59 -2.11 25.61 -12.33
N ALA A 60 -1.93 24.36 -11.86
CA ALA A 60 -1.06 23.42 -12.54
C ALA A 60 -1.67 23.08 -13.90
N GLU A 61 -1.21 23.76 -14.96
CA GLU A 61 -1.44 23.35 -16.34
C GLU A 61 -1.24 21.84 -16.42
N PRO A 62 -2.20 21.08 -17.00
CA PRO A 62 -2.04 19.64 -17.12
C PRO A 62 -0.73 19.38 -17.86
N SER A 63 0.23 18.77 -17.15
CA SER A 63 1.50 18.36 -17.72
C SER A 63 1.25 17.78 -19.11
N PRO A 64 1.94 18.25 -20.16
CA PRO A 64 1.65 17.84 -21.52
C PRO A 64 1.64 16.32 -21.58
N SER A 65 0.47 15.76 -21.92
CA SER A 65 0.25 14.33 -22.09
C SER A 65 1.39 13.76 -22.89
N VAL A 66 2.31 13.04 -22.23
CA VAL A 66 3.45 12.41 -22.88
C VAL A 66 2.85 11.44 -23.89
N ALA A 67 3.03 11.73 -25.18
CA ALA A 67 2.49 10.92 -26.25
C ALA A 67 2.80 9.43 -25.99
N PRO A 68 1.82 8.52 -26.17
CA PRO A 68 2.00 7.12 -25.79
C PRO A 68 3.20 6.55 -26.53
N ARG A 69 4.27 6.20 -25.79
CA ARG A 69 5.48 5.60 -26.35
C ARG A 69 5.07 4.33 -27.10
N LYS A 70 5.27 4.32 -28.41
CA LYS A 70 5.08 3.11 -29.22
C LYS A 70 6.08 2.06 -28.75
N ARG A 71 5.59 1.05 -28.03
CA ARG A 71 6.34 -0.17 -27.69
C ARG A 71 6.92 -0.79 -28.98
N SER A 72 8.24 -0.93 -29.04
CA SER A 72 8.92 -1.53 -30.19
C SER A 72 8.58 -3.02 -30.28
N VAL A 73 7.93 -3.42 -31.38
CA VAL A 73 7.58 -4.84 -31.65
C VAL A 73 8.84 -5.71 -31.70
N LEU A 74 9.91 -5.19 -32.31
CA LEU A 74 11.20 -5.87 -32.38
C LEU A 74 11.83 -6.09 -30.99
N GLY A 75 11.69 -5.08 -30.11
CA GLY A 75 12.15 -5.19 -28.72
C GLY A 75 11.38 -6.27 -27.96
N SER A 76 10.05 -6.30 -28.10
CA SER A 76 9.22 -7.34 -27.47
C SER A 76 9.58 -8.75 -27.96
N ILE A 77 9.85 -8.91 -29.26
CA ILE A 77 10.27 -10.20 -29.84
C ILE A 77 11.66 -10.59 -29.32
N PHE A 78 12.63 -9.68 -29.32
CA PHE A 78 13.98 -9.94 -28.82
C PHE A 78 13.95 -10.35 -27.34
N PHE A 79 13.29 -9.59 -26.47
CA PHE A 79 13.20 -9.94 -25.05
C PHE A 79 12.41 -11.22 -24.80
N GLY A 80 11.36 -11.49 -25.60
CA GLY A 80 10.64 -12.76 -25.56
C GLY A 80 11.54 -13.94 -25.92
N ALA A 81 12.24 -13.87 -27.06
CA ALA A 81 13.16 -14.91 -27.50
C ALA A 81 14.36 -15.09 -26.56
N PHE A 82 14.93 -13.98 -26.07
CA PHE A 82 16.01 -14.00 -25.09
C PHE A 82 15.56 -14.62 -23.77
N GLY A 83 14.36 -14.29 -23.29
CA GLY A 83 13.76 -14.92 -22.12
C GLY A 83 13.62 -16.43 -22.29
N VAL A 84 13.09 -16.89 -23.44
CA VAL A 84 12.99 -18.32 -23.76
C VAL A 84 14.35 -19.01 -23.78
N LEU A 85 15.36 -18.38 -24.40
CA LEU A 85 16.73 -18.91 -24.42
C LEU A 85 17.32 -19.03 -23.02
N VAL A 86 17.15 -18.01 -22.17
CA VAL A 86 17.62 -18.02 -20.78
C VAL A 86 16.90 -19.10 -19.98
N SER A 87 15.56 -19.21 -20.10
CA SER A 87 14.80 -20.27 -19.44
C SER A 87 15.26 -21.66 -19.87
N LEU A 88 15.56 -21.86 -21.15
CA LEU A 88 16.05 -23.15 -21.66
C LEU A 88 17.46 -23.45 -21.15
N ALA A 89 18.35 -22.46 -21.11
CA ALA A 89 19.70 -22.61 -20.55
C ALA A 89 19.66 -23.01 -19.07
N VAL A 90 18.85 -22.31 -18.27
CA VAL A 90 18.67 -22.62 -16.84
C VAL A 90 18.02 -23.99 -16.65
N GLY A 91 17.03 -24.32 -17.49
CA GLY A 91 16.35 -25.61 -17.46
C GLY A 91 17.30 -26.78 -17.75
N LEU A 92 18.09 -26.69 -18.81
CA LEU A 92 19.09 -27.70 -19.15
C LEU A 92 20.20 -27.81 -18.09
N TRP A 93 20.63 -26.69 -17.52
CA TRP A 93 21.61 -26.69 -16.43
C TRP A 93 21.07 -27.38 -15.19
N THR A 94 19.83 -27.07 -14.78
CA THR A 94 19.15 -27.73 -13.66
C THR A 94 19.00 -29.23 -13.92
N ASP A 95 18.60 -29.61 -15.12
CA ASP A 95 18.42 -31.00 -15.54
C ASP A 95 19.75 -31.79 -15.56
N GLN A 96 20.84 -31.18 -16.03
CA GLN A 96 22.20 -31.72 -15.91
C GLN A 96 22.63 -31.86 -14.44
N LEU A 97 22.41 -30.84 -13.62
CA LEU A 97 22.73 -30.87 -12.20
C LEU A 97 22.01 -32.01 -11.48
N ILE A 98 20.71 -32.19 -11.74
CA ILE A 98 19.93 -33.28 -11.16
C ILE A 98 20.52 -34.64 -11.57
N ARG A 99 20.84 -34.84 -12.86
CA ARG A 99 21.47 -36.07 -13.35
C ARG A 99 22.84 -36.32 -12.71
N ASP A 100 23.67 -35.30 -12.58
CA ASP A 100 24.98 -35.39 -11.94
C ASP A 100 24.85 -35.77 -10.46
N LEU A 101 23.81 -35.28 -9.78
CA LEU A 101 23.52 -35.63 -8.39
C LEU A 101 23.04 -37.08 -8.27
N PHE A 102 22.15 -37.53 -9.15
CA PHE A 102 21.73 -38.94 -9.21
C PHE A 102 22.90 -39.88 -9.47
N ALA A 103 23.82 -39.51 -10.37
CA ALA A 103 25.01 -40.30 -10.68
C ALA A 103 25.97 -40.45 -9.48
N ARG A 104 25.97 -39.47 -8.56
CA ARG A 104 26.80 -39.49 -7.35
C ARG A 104 26.15 -40.26 -6.21
N ALA A 105 24.88 -39.98 -5.95
CA ALA A 105 24.09 -40.64 -4.92
C ALA A 105 22.60 -40.48 -5.19
N GLU A 106 21.85 -41.58 -5.15
CA GLU A 106 20.41 -41.57 -5.49
C GLU A 106 19.59 -40.64 -4.59
N TRP A 107 19.91 -40.58 -3.28
CA TRP A 107 19.18 -39.73 -2.34
C TRP A 107 19.36 -38.22 -2.61
N LEU A 108 20.51 -37.80 -3.14
CA LEU A 108 20.76 -36.40 -3.55
C LEU A 108 19.90 -36.03 -4.76
N GLY A 109 19.73 -36.96 -5.70
CA GLY A 109 18.90 -36.76 -6.88
C GLY A 109 17.44 -36.49 -6.52
N TRP A 110 16.86 -37.28 -5.62
CA TRP A 110 15.51 -37.05 -5.12
C TRP A 110 15.35 -35.71 -4.41
N LEU A 111 16.33 -35.31 -3.58
CA LEU A 111 16.33 -34.00 -2.94
C LEU A 111 16.34 -32.86 -3.99
N ALA A 112 17.22 -32.94 -4.98
CA ALA A 112 17.34 -31.95 -6.04
C ALA A 112 16.07 -31.86 -6.91
N ALA A 113 15.49 -33.01 -7.26
CA ALA A 113 14.23 -33.06 -8.00
C ALA A 113 13.07 -32.43 -7.21
N GLY A 114 12.97 -32.72 -5.91
CA GLY A 114 11.98 -32.09 -5.03
C GLY A 114 12.15 -30.58 -4.94
N MET A 115 13.39 -30.10 -4.77
CA MET A 115 13.69 -28.66 -4.73
C MET A 115 13.37 -27.97 -6.06
N ALA A 116 13.67 -28.60 -7.20
CA ALA A 116 13.31 -28.08 -8.51
C ALA A 116 11.80 -27.98 -8.71
N ALA A 117 11.03 -28.98 -8.26
CA ALA A 117 9.57 -28.96 -8.31
C ALA A 117 8.98 -27.82 -7.45
N ILE A 118 9.48 -27.64 -6.23
CA ILE A 118 9.05 -26.54 -5.35
C ILE A 118 9.39 -25.18 -5.97
N ALA A 119 10.61 -25.02 -6.51
CA ALA A 119 11.01 -23.80 -7.17
C ALA A 119 10.13 -23.46 -8.38
N LEU A 120 9.77 -24.47 -9.19
CA LEU A 120 8.85 -24.31 -10.32
C LEU A 120 7.45 -23.88 -9.87
N LEU A 121 6.90 -24.54 -8.84
CA LEU A 121 5.59 -24.16 -8.27
C LEU A 121 5.60 -22.75 -7.71
N ALA A 122 6.62 -22.38 -6.95
CA ALA A 122 6.77 -21.03 -6.41
C ALA A 122 6.87 -19.99 -7.52
N LEU A 123 7.64 -20.26 -8.58
CA LEU A 123 7.74 -19.39 -9.75
C LEU A 123 6.38 -19.19 -10.42
N LEU A 124 5.60 -20.26 -10.61
CA LEU A 124 4.25 -20.16 -11.19
C LEU A 124 3.32 -19.31 -10.32
N VAL A 125 3.32 -19.51 -9.00
CA VAL A 125 2.52 -18.71 -8.06
C VAL A 125 2.91 -17.24 -8.12
N ILE A 126 4.21 -16.93 -8.18
CA ILE A 126 4.71 -15.55 -8.31
C ILE A 126 4.26 -14.94 -9.64
N LEU A 127 4.42 -15.65 -10.77
CA LEU A 127 4.00 -15.17 -12.09
C LEU A 127 2.50 -14.89 -12.14
N ILE A 128 1.68 -15.78 -11.57
CA ILE A 128 0.23 -15.59 -11.47
C ILE A 128 -0.06 -14.34 -10.64
N ARG A 129 0.50 -14.25 -9.42
CA ARG A 129 0.30 -13.11 -8.53
C ARG A 129 0.69 -11.78 -9.19
N GLU A 130 1.82 -11.76 -9.90
CA GLU A 130 2.32 -10.56 -10.56
C GLU A 130 1.49 -10.20 -11.80
N SER A 131 1.07 -11.20 -12.58
CA SER A 131 0.19 -10.96 -13.73
C SER A 131 -1.17 -10.39 -13.30
N LEU A 132 -1.70 -10.82 -12.14
CA LEU A 132 -2.88 -10.22 -11.52
C LEU A 132 -2.61 -8.80 -11.01
N ALA A 133 -1.44 -8.54 -10.43
CA ALA A 133 -1.04 -7.21 -9.98
C ALA A 133 -0.94 -6.21 -11.16
N ILE A 134 -0.34 -6.64 -12.28
CA ILE A 134 -0.23 -5.83 -13.50
C ILE A 134 -1.60 -5.65 -14.16
N ALA A 135 -2.45 -6.68 -14.17
CA ALA A 135 -3.81 -6.58 -14.72
C ALA A 135 -4.64 -5.49 -14.02
N ARG A 136 -4.49 -5.34 -12.70
CA ARG A 136 -5.14 -4.30 -11.91
C ARG A 136 -4.77 -2.88 -12.35
N LEU A 137 -3.52 -2.65 -12.76
CA LEU A 137 -3.09 -1.36 -13.30
C LEU A 137 -3.69 -1.10 -14.69
N ALA A 138 -3.79 -2.15 -15.51
CA ALA A 138 -4.34 -2.05 -16.86
C ALA A 138 -5.87 -1.79 -16.88
N GLU A 139 -6.59 -2.21 -15.85
CA GLU A 139 -8.03 -1.92 -15.70
C GLU A 139 -8.29 -0.43 -15.46
N VAL A 140 -7.47 0.23 -14.65
CA VAL A 140 -7.58 1.67 -14.39
C VAL A 140 -7.36 2.48 -15.67
N GLU A 141 -6.37 2.12 -16.49
CA GLU A 141 -6.10 2.82 -17.76
C GLU A 141 -7.22 2.58 -18.79
N LYS A 142 -7.81 1.38 -18.83
CA LYS A 142 -8.97 1.08 -19.68
C LYS A 142 -10.21 1.86 -19.25
N LEU A 143 -10.46 1.95 -17.95
CA LEU A 143 -11.58 2.71 -17.39
C LEU A 143 -11.41 4.20 -17.65
N GLN A 144 -10.19 4.74 -17.49
CA GLN A 144 -9.85 6.12 -17.84
C GLN A 144 -10.06 6.40 -19.34
N LYS A 145 -9.62 5.50 -20.23
CA LYS A 145 -9.84 5.64 -21.67
C LYS A 145 -11.32 5.60 -22.04
N ARG A 146 -12.12 4.70 -21.45
CA ARG A 146 -13.57 4.64 -21.68
C ARG A 146 -14.29 5.87 -21.15
N ALA A 147 -13.87 6.40 -20.00
CA ALA A 147 -14.41 7.64 -19.44
C ALA A 147 -14.16 8.83 -20.39
N LEU A 148 -12.92 8.98 -20.88
CA LEU A 148 -12.57 10.02 -21.84
C LEU A 148 -13.30 9.86 -23.18
N ASP A 149 -13.50 8.64 -23.66
CA ASP A 149 -14.24 8.35 -24.89
C ASP A 149 -15.76 8.61 -24.73
N ALA A 150 -16.32 8.31 -23.55
CA ALA A 150 -17.73 8.62 -23.24
C ALA A 150 -17.98 10.13 -23.14
N ILE A 151 -17.04 10.89 -22.58
CA ILE A 151 -17.08 12.37 -22.55
C ILE A 151 -16.93 12.92 -23.97
N ALA A 152 -15.99 12.39 -24.77
CA ALA A 152 -15.79 12.84 -26.15
C ALA A 152 -16.98 12.56 -27.07
N ARG A 153 -17.76 11.50 -26.79
CA ARG A 153 -18.96 11.11 -27.56
C ARG A 153 -20.27 11.62 -26.98
N ASP A 154 -20.23 12.31 -25.84
CA ASP A 154 -21.40 12.83 -25.12
C ASP A 154 -22.50 11.75 -24.92
N ASP A 155 -22.08 10.50 -24.67
CA ASP A 155 -22.99 9.35 -24.51
C ASP A 155 -23.30 9.12 -23.02
N PRO A 156 -24.51 9.49 -22.54
CA PRO A 156 -24.88 9.37 -21.14
C PRO A 156 -25.00 7.92 -20.67
N LYS A 157 -25.21 6.96 -21.59
CA LYS A 157 -25.29 5.53 -21.26
C LYS A 157 -23.90 4.96 -21.02
N ALA A 158 -22.92 5.35 -21.83
CA ALA A 158 -21.52 4.99 -21.64
C ALA A 158 -20.94 5.60 -20.36
N ALA A 159 -21.29 6.85 -20.04
CA ALA A 159 -20.87 7.51 -18.80
C ALA A 159 -21.40 6.81 -17.54
N ARG A 160 -22.66 6.36 -17.54
CA ARG A 160 -23.25 5.60 -16.41
C ARG A 160 -22.59 4.24 -16.23
N ALA A 161 -22.32 3.52 -17.32
CA ALA A 161 -21.64 2.23 -17.25
C ALA A 161 -20.23 2.33 -16.65
N VAL A 162 -19.48 3.40 -16.97
CA VAL A 162 -18.19 3.70 -16.34
C VAL A 162 -18.34 4.01 -14.84
N GLY A 163 -19.39 4.76 -14.47
CA GLY A 163 -19.73 5.04 -13.07
C GLY A 163 -20.07 3.80 -12.25
N ASP A 164 -20.81 2.85 -12.83
CA ASP A 164 -21.16 1.58 -12.18
C ASP A 164 -19.94 0.67 -12.02
N GLU A 165 -19.05 0.60 -13.02
CA GLU A 165 -17.75 -0.10 -12.92
C GLU A 165 -16.88 0.50 -11.80
N LEU A 166 -16.81 1.84 -11.69
CA LEU A 166 -16.10 2.55 -10.61
C LEU A 166 -16.68 2.24 -9.23
N ALA A 167 -18.01 2.22 -9.10
CA ALA A 167 -18.69 1.92 -7.85
C ALA A 167 -18.44 0.47 -7.41
N ALA A 168 -18.43 -0.48 -8.34
CA ALA A 168 -18.09 -1.87 -8.07
C ALA A 168 -16.61 -2.02 -7.63
N PHE A 169 -15.69 -1.31 -8.28
CA PHE A 169 -14.27 -1.26 -7.87
C PHE A 169 -14.08 -0.65 -6.47
N ALA A 170 -14.81 0.41 -6.15
CA ALA A 170 -14.77 1.04 -4.83
C ALA A 170 -15.39 0.13 -3.74
N ALA A 171 -16.48 -0.57 -4.06
CA ALA A 171 -17.13 -1.52 -3.16
C ALA A 171 -16.22 -2.73 -2.85
N ALA A 172 -15.54 -3.29 -3.86
CA ALA A 172 -14.57 -4.36 -3.65
C ALA A 172 -13.37 -3.94 -2.78
N LYS A 173 -13.07 -2.63 -2.70
CA LYS A 173 -12.00 -2.06 -1.86
C LYS A 173 -12.39 -1.90 -0.39
N LEU A 174 -13.69 -1.86 -0.09
CA LEU A 174 -14.20 -1.74 1.28
C LEU A 174 -14.10 -3.06 2.07
N GLU A 175 -13.89 -4.21 1.41
CA GLU A 175 -13.77 -5.52 2.08
C GLU A 175 -12.37 -5.82 2.67
N THR A 176 -11.41 -4.89 2.58
CA THR A 176 -10.06 -5.06 3.17
C THR A 176 -9.73 -4.06 4.28
N ALA A 177 -10.74 -3.58 5.00
CA ALA A 177 -10.59 -2.74 6.20
C ALA A 177 -10.92 -3.53 7.47
#